data_AF-A0A1J3FJ09-F1
#
_entry.id   AF-A0A1J3FJ09-F1
#
_cell.length_a   1.000
_cell.length_b   1.000
_cell.length_c   1.000
_cell.angle_alpha   90.00
_cell.angle_beta   90.00
_cell.angle_gamma   90.00
#
_symmetry.space_group_name_H-M   'P 1'
#
loop_
_entity.id
_entity.type
_entity.pdbx_description
1 polymer ?
#
loop_
_entity_poly.entity_id
_entity_poly.type
_entity_poly.pdbx_seq_one_letter_code
_entity_poly.pdbx_strand_id
1 'polypeptide(L)'
;MALKCSFFFIMLLSSMFAAGVATITGGELLSSMIGVQGLIYCKQGSKLAPLQGAVARVTCETSDQYGYEAEDVTVLSQATDAKGYFLATLSPSEVKDYKKVRIKECRAFLELSPDDTCSFPTEINRGISGAILHNYRLLENKLEMKLFTVGPFVFSPEESQDKSIPNGY
;
A
#
# COMPACT_ATOMS: atom_id res chain seq x y z
N MET A 1 -64.33 -29.06 -23.83
CA MET A 1 -63.92 -27.77 -23.22
C MET A 1 -62.63 -28.07 -22.45
N ALA A 2 -61.46 -27.67 -22.95
CA ALA A 2 -60.82 -26.33 -22.86
C ALA A 2 -59.96 -26.21 -21.56
N LEU A 3 -58.63 -26.02 -21.56
CA LEU A 3 -57.78 -24.85 -21.98
C LEU A 3 -57.65 -23.81 -20.84
N LYS A 4 -56.50 -23.40 -20.26
CA LYS A 4 -55.02 -23.52 -20.48
C LYS A 4 -54.31 -24.14 -19.23
N CYS A 5 -53.00 -24.43 -19.09
CA CYS A 5 -51.69 -24.01 -19.65
C CYS A 5 -51.00 -22.77 -19.00
N SER A 6 -49.72 -22.90 -18.62
CA SER A 6 -48.77 -21.86 -18.12
C SER A 6 -49.09 -21.28 -16.71
N PHE A 7 -48.13 -21.11 -15.79
CA PHE A 7 -46.92 -20.31 -15.95
C PHE A 7 -45.67 -20.84 -15.24
N PHE A 8 -44.53 -20.71 -15.92
CA PHE A 8 -43.19 -20.83 -15.35
C PHE A 8 -42.96 -19.78 -14.27
N PHE A 9 -42.32 -20.17 -13.16
CA PHE A 9 -41.57 -19.25 -12.30
C PHE A 9 -40.13 -19.77 -12.16
N ILE A 10 -39.31 -19.52 -13.18
CA ILE A 10 -37.86 -19.70 -13.08
C ILE A 10 -37.36 -18.64 -12.10
N MET A 11 -37.01 -19.07 -10.89
CA MET A 11 -36.18 -18.28 -9.99
C MET A 11 -34.77 -18.18 -10.62
N LEU A 12 -34.54 -17.11 -11.37
CA LEU A 12 -33.21 -16.75 -11.86
C LEU A 12 -32.31 -16.49 -10.64
N LEU A 13 -31.45 -17.46 -10.33
CA LEU A 13 -30.26 -17.26 -9.50
C LEU A 13 -29.30 -16.36 -10.29
N SER A 14 -29.53 -15.05 -10.24
CA SER A 14 -28.55 -14.06 -10.66
C SER A 14 -27.35 -14.15 -9.74
N SER A 15 -26.32 -14.87 -10.18
CA SER A 15 -25.03 -14.94 -9.52
C SER A 15 -24.36 -13.57 -9.50
N MET A 16 -24.68 -12.78 -8.48
CA MET A 16 -23.91 -11.59 -8.15
C MET A 16 -22.55 -12.03 -7.59
N PHE A 17 -21.65 -12.40 -8.49
CA PHE A 17 -20.22 -12.28 -8.26
C PHE A 17 -19.90 -10.78 -8.16
N ALA A 18 -20.23 -10.20 -7.01
CA ALA A 18 -19.58 -8.98 -6.58
C ALA A 18 -18.09 -9.32 -6.48
N ALA A 19 -17.30 -8.84 -7.44
CA ALA A 19 -15.86 -8.73 -7.28
C ALA A 19 -15.64 -7.72 -6.15
N GLY A 20 -15.66 -8.23 -4.92
CA GLY A 20 -15.59 -7.42 -3.71
C GLY A 20 -14.23 -6.72 -3.66
N VAL A 21 -14.23 -5.44 -3.99
CA VAL A 21 -13.14 -4.53 -3.63
C VAL A 21 -13.20 -4.44 -2.10
N ALA A 22 -12.42 -5.28 -1.44
CA ALA A 22 -12.38 -5.36 0.01
C ALA A 22 -11.74 -4.07 0.56
N THR A 23 -12.59 -3.15 0.99
CA THR A 23 -12.17 -1.92 1.66
C THR A 23 -11.64 -2.24 3.05
N ILE A 24 -10.62 -1.50 3.48
CA ILE A 24 -10.01 -1.68 4.79
C ILE A 24 -11.02 -1.36 5.89
N THR A 25 -11.27 -2.33 6.78
CA THR A 25 -11.83 -2.06 8.11
C THR A 25 -10.68 -2.16 9.13
N GLY A 26 -10.49 -1.11 9.95
CA GLY A 26 -9.25 -0.94 10.72
C GLY A 26 -8.98 -1.97 11.83
N GLY A 27 -9.94 -2.85 12.12
CA GLY A 27 -9.73 -4.00 13.01
C GLY A 27 -9.15 -5.24 12.32
N GLU A 28 -9.21 -5.33 11.00
CA GLU A 28 -8.99 -6.58 10.25
C GLU A 28 -7.59 -6.71 9.63
N LEU A 29 -6.78 -5.65 9.67
CA LEU A 29 -5.45 -5.65 9.04
C LEU A 29 -4.41 -6.44 9.84
N LEU A 30 -4.45 -6.40 11.18
CA LEU A 30 -3.54 -7.15 12.06
C LEU A 30 -3.92 -8.63 12.27
N SER A 31 -4.95 -9.13 11.57
CA SER A 31 -5.26 -10.56 11.51
C SER A 31 -4.44 -11.30 10.43
N SER A 32 -3.78 -10.55 9.54
CA SER A 32 -3.11 -11.02 8.33
C SER A 32 -1.75 -10.36 8.17
N MET A 33 -0.82 -10.97 7.43
CA MET A 33 0.42 -10.29 7.05
C MET A 33 0.15 -9.17 6.04
N ILE A 34 0.67 -7.98 6.30
CA ILE A 34 0.64 -6.88 5.32
C ILE A 34 1.90 -6.98 4.48
N GLY A 35 1.74 -7.04 3.15
CA GLY A 35 2.84 -6.87 2.20
C GLY A 35 2.67 -5.58 1.42
N VAL A 36 3.75 -4.82 1.21
CA VAL A 36 3.73 -3.61 0.39
C VAL A 36 4.86 -3.68 -0.62
N GLN A 37 4.50 -3.67 -1.91
CA GLN A 37 5.46 -3.71 -3.00
C GLN A 37 5.39 -2.46 -3.87
N GLY A 38 6.51 -2.18 -4.53
CA GLY A 38 6.62 -1.10 -5.50
C GLY A 38 7.97 -1.14 -6.21
N LEU A 39 8.27 -0.08 -6.95
CA LEU A 39 9.54 0.12 -7.65
C LEU A 39 10.14 1.46 -7.19
N ILE A 40 11.47 1.54 -7.10
CA ILE A 40 12.21 2.78 -6.86
C ILE A 40 13.11 3.06 -8.05
N TYR A 41 13.09 4.30 -8.53
CA TYR A 41 13.88 4.78 -9.65
C TYR A 41 14.73 5.99 -9.26
N CYS A 42 15.85 6.15 -9.95
CA CYS A 42 16.58 7.41 -10.04
C CYS A 42 16.16 8.17 -11.31
N LYS A 43 15.87 9.47 -11.18
CA LYS A 43 15.57 10.37 -12.31
C LYS A 43 16.82 11.00 -12.88
N GLN A 44 17.24 10.57 -14.06
CA GLN A 44 18.38 11.14 -14.79
C GLN A 44 17.85 11.99 -15.97
N GLY A 45 17.66 13.28 -15.73
CA GLY A 45 17.00 14.19 -16.67
C GLY A 45 15.54 13.79 -16.92
N SER A 46 15.23 13.34 -18.14
CA SER A 46 13.92 12.81 -18.53
C SER A 46 13.78 11.29 -18.41
N LYS A 47 14.84 10.56 -18.04
CA LYS A 47 14.85 9.11 -17.93
C LYS A 47 14.68 8.66 -16.48
N LEU A 48 14.03 7.51 -16.28
CA LEU A 48 13.98 6.79 -15.02
C LEU A 48 14.84 5.53 -15.14
N ALA A 49 15.86 5.40 -14.29
CA ALA A 49 16.72 4.23 -14.18
C ALA A 49 16.37 3.46 -12.90
N PRO A 50 16.20 2.13 -12.91
CA PRO A 50 15.94 1.38 -11.68
C PRO A 50 17.05 1.59 -10.66
N LEU A 51 16.69 1.89 -9.42
CA LEU A 51 17.66 2.15 -8.36
C LEU A 51 17.75 0.93 -7.45
N GLN A 52 18.79 0.12 -7.64
CA GLN A 52 19.12 -1.03 -6.79
C GLN A 52 19.75 -0.57 -5.47
N GLY A 53 19.38 -1.19 -4.35
CA GLY A 53 19.90 -0.87 -3.02
C GLY A 53 19.11 0.19 -2.23
N ALA A 54 18.09 0.79 -2.84
CA ALA A 54 17.21 1.77 -2.19
C ALA A 54 16.23 1.12 -1.20
N VAL A 55 15.70 1.92 -0.28
CA VAL A 55 14.76 1.47 0.76
C VAL A 55 13.50 2.32 0.72
N ALA A 56 12.35 1.65 0.87
CA ALA A 56 11.07 2.26 1.18
C ALA A 56 10.73 2.05 2.65
N ARG A 57 10.03 2.98 3.26
CA ARG A 57 9.44 2.83 4.60
C ARG A 57 7.94 2.65 4.48
N VAL A 58 7.36 1.79 5.30
CA VAL A 58 5.91 1.73 5.52
C VAL A 58 5.66 2.17 6.96
N THR A 59 4.71 3.08 7.15
CA THR A 59 4.26 3.50 8.48
C THR A 59 2.74 3.38 8.52
N CYS A 60 2.23 2.78 9.59
CA CYS A 60 0.82 2.54 9.83
C CYS A 60 0.39 3.25 11.12
N GLU A 61 -0.57 4.17 10.97
CA GLU A 61 -1.23 4.84 12.08
C GLU A 61 -2.01 3.82 12.90
N THR A 62 -1.87 3.85 14.24
CA THR A 62 -2.55 2.88 15.10
C THR A 62 -3.40 3.50 16.19
N SER A 63 -4.36 2.72 16.67
CA SER A 63 -5.15 3.03 17.86
C SER A 63 -5.32 1.83 18.77
N ASP A 64 -5.59 2.09 20.03
CA ASP A 64 -5.94 1.06 21.00
C ASP A 64 -7.34 0.46 20.75
N GLN A 65 -7.72 -0.49 21.60
CA GLN A 65 -9.02 -1.17 21.57
C GLN A 65 -10.23 -0.25 21.80
N TYR A 66 -10.02 0.97 22.34
CA TYR A 66 -11.03 1.99 22.60
C TYR A 66 -11.06 3.08 21.50
N GLY A 67 -10.06 3.10 20.61
CA GLY A 67 -9.95 4.02 19.47
C GLY A 67 -9.04 5.23 19.70
N TYR A 68 -8.40 5.34 20.88
CA TYR A 68 -7.43 6.39 21.16
C TYR A 68 -6.15 6.16 20.36
N GLU A 69 -5.51 7.25 19.91
CA GLU A 69 -4.24 7.17 19.17
C GLU A 69 -3.17 6.43 19.99
N ALA A 70 -2.45 5.54 19.31
CA ALA A 70 -1.36 4.76 19.85
C ALA A 70 -0.09 5.00 19.02
N GLU A 71 1.01 4.34 19.39
CA GLU A 71 2.29 4.48 18.68
C GLU A 71 2.19 3.90 17.26
N ASP A 72 2.68 4.63 16.26
CA ASP A 72 2.70 4.18 14.87
C ASP A 72 3.59 2.95 14.69
N VAL A 73 3.16 2.02 13.85
CA VAL A 73 3.99 0.87 13.48
C VAL A 73 4.74 1.20 12.20
N THR A 74 6.07 1.20 12.28
CA THR A 74 6.97 1.46 11.15
C THR A 74 7.79 0.23 10.81
N VAL A 75 7.91 -0.08 9.51
CA VAL A 75 8.81 -1.10 8.98
C VAL A 75 9.54 -0.59 7.73
N LEU A 76 10.79 -0.99 7.56
CA LEU A 76 11.58 -0.72 6.36
C LEU A 76 11.47 -1.90 5.39
N SER A 77 11.47 -1.62 4.09
CA SER A 77 11.65 -2.65 3.08
C SER A 77 13.06 -3.24 3.17
N GLN A 78 13.25 -4.43 2.59
CA GLN A 78 14.59 -4.80 2.18
C GLN A 78 15.09 -3.85 1.08
N ALA A 79 16.42 -3.78 0.94
CA ALA A 79 17.06 -3.05 -0.15
C ALA A 79 16.56 -3.55 -1.52
N THR A 80 16.27 -2.64 -2.45
CA THR A 80 15.71 -2.97 -3.76
C THR A 80 16.61 -3.87 -4.60
N ASP A 81 15.99 -4.71 -5.43
CA ASP A 81 16.71 -5.55 -6.39
C ASP A 81 17.25 -4.76 -7.61
N ALA A 82 17.90 -5.45 -8.54
CA ALA A 82 18.46 -4.87 -9.77
C ALA A 82 17.41 -4.24 -10.72
N LYS A 83 16.10 -4.43 -10.47
CA LYS A 83 14.98 -3.81 -11.18
C LYS A 83 14.32 -2.71 -10.35
N GLY A 84 14.91 -2.31 -9.22
CA GLY A 84 14.37 -1.33 -8.31
C GLY A 84 13.19 -1.85 -7.49
N TYR A 85 12.90 -3.16 -7.50
CA TYR A 85 11.74 -3.72 -6.79
C TYR A 85 12.01 -3.84 -5.29
N PHE A 86 11.05 -3.38 -4.49
CA PHE A 86 11.02 -3.61 -3.04
C PHE A 86 9.79 -4.41 -2.62
N LEU A 87 9.94 -5.12 -1.50
CA LEU A 87 8.85 -5.65 -0.70
C LEU A 87 9.14 -5.31 0.77
N ALA A 88 8.22 -4.57 1.40
CA ALA A 88 8.13 -4.45 2.85
C ALA A 88 7.06 -5.40 3.35
N THR A 89 7.29 -6.05 4.49
CA THR A 89 6.32 -6.95 5.13
C THR A 89 6.18 -6.58 6.59
N LEU A 90 4.94 -6.54 7.08
CA LEU A 90 4.60 -6.39 8.49
C LEU A 90 3.77 -7.60 8.93
N SER A 91 4.34 -8.40 9.82
CA SER A 91 3.66 -9.51 10.48
C SER A 91 2.96 -9.02 11.75
N PRO A 92 1.74 -9.52 12.07
CA PRO A 92 1.11 -9.27 13.36
C PRO A 92 1.99 -9.64 14.56
N SER A 93 2.88 -10.62 14.43
CA SER A 93 3.82 -11.04 15.48
C SER A 93 4.92 -10.02 15.79
N GLU A 94 5.18 -9.08 14.88
CA GLU A 94 6.20 -8.02 15.04
C GLU A 94 5.62 -6.79 15.76
N VAL A 95 4.28 -6.69 15.83
CA VAL A 95 3.58 -5.60 16.51
C VAL A 95 3.38 -5.95 17.99
N LYS A 96 3.93 -5.12 18.87
CA LYS A 96 3.73 -5.24 20.31
C LYS A 96 2.23 -5.13 20.65
N ASP A 97 1.74 -6.04 21.50
CA ASP A 97 0.33 -6.09 21.93
C ASP A 97 -0.68 -6.14 20.75
N TYR A 98 -0.32 -6.67 19.57
CA TYR A 98 -1.11 -6.62 18.32
C TYR A 98 -2.62 -6.96 18.45
N LYS A 99 -3.00 -7.81 19.41
CA LYS A 99 -4.41 -8.17 19.70
C LYS A 99 -5.26 -7.02 20.28
N LYS A 100 -4.61 -5.96 20.76
CA LYS A 100 -5.23 -4.76 21.37
C LYS A 100 -5.04 -3.50 20.50
N VAL A 101 -4.24 -3.62 19.44
CA VAL A 101 -3.92 -2.54 18.50
C VAL A 101 -4.81 -2.70 17.27
N ARG A 102 -5.15 -1.57 16.64
CA ARG A 102 -5.89 -1.50 15.37
C ARG A 102 -5.12 -0.59 14.43
N ILE A 103 -5.00 -0.97 13.15
CA ILE A 103 -4.40 -0.11 12.12
C ILE A 103 -5.50 0.75 11.51
N LYS A 104 -5.32 2.06 11.52
CA LYS A 104 -6.24 3.03 10.89
C LYS A 104 -5.94 3.17 9.40
N GLU A 105 -4.74 3.65 9.09
CA GLU A 105 -4.25 3.88 7.74
C GLU A 105 -2.79 3.44 7.67
N CYS A 106 -2.34 2.95 6.51
CA CYS A 106 -0.93 2.71 6.23
C CYS A 106 -0.51 3.54 5.02
N ARG A 107 0.73 4.04 5.06
CA ARG A 107 1.37 4.79 3.98
C ARG A 107 2.74 4.21 3.68
N ALA A 108 3.12 4.18 2.40
CA ALA A 108 4.46 3.86 1.96
C ALA A 108 5.20 5.13 1.52
N PHE A 109 6.48 5.21 1.86
CA PHE A 109 7.33 6.37 1.69
C PHE A 109 8.66 5.95 1.04
N LEU A 110 9.29 6.91 0.38
CA LEU A 110 10.67 6.80 -0.07
C LEU A 110 11.61 7.15 1.10
N GLU A 111 12.54 6.27 1.45
CA GLU A 111 13.32 6.40 2.70
C GLU A 111 14.81 6.64 2.44
N LEU A 112 15.48 5.73 1.72
CA LEU A 112 16.93 5.76 1.56
C LEU A 112 17.33 5.52 0.10
N SER A 113 18.28 6.32 -0.39
CA SER A 113 19.03 6.04 -1.61
C SER A 113 20.43 5.51 -1.25
N PRO A 114 20.97 4.51 -1.97
CA PRO A 114 22.35 4.07 -1.83
C PRO A 114 23.33 4.87 -2.69
N ASP A 115 22.82 5.79 -3.51
CA ASP A 115 23.57 6.58 -4.49
C ASP A 115 23.53 8.05 -4.09
N ASP A 116 24.69 8.62 -3.74
CA ASP A 116 24.84 10.01 -3.33
C ASP A 116 24.53 10.99 -4.47
N THR A 117 24.75 10.57 -5.72
CA THR A 117 24.39 11.32 -6.93
C THR A 117 22.89 11.23 -7.27
N CYS A 118 22.10 10.48 -6.51
CA CYS A 118 20.65 10.38 -6.70
C CYS A 118 19.93 10.15 -5.37
N SER A 119 20.09 11.09 -4.43
CA SER A 119 19.70 10.97 -3.03
C SER A 119 18.53 11.86 -2.59
N PHE A 120 18.06 12.80 -3.42
CA PHE A 120 16.96 13.70 -3.06
C PHE A 120 15.60 13.03 -3.32
N PRO A 121 14.75 12.80 -2.30
CA PRO A 121 13.45 12.19 -2.52
C PRO A 121 12.52 13.17 -3.27
N THR A 122 11.57 12.64 -4.04
CA THR A 122 10.59 13.45 -4.76
C THR A 122 9.15 13.09 -4.39
N GLU A 123 8.22 14.02 -4.59
CA GLU A 123 6.79 13.81 -4.31
C GLU A 123 6.06 13.02 -5.41
N ILE A 124 6.79 12.49 -6.41
CA ILE A 124 6.24 11.62 -7.44
C ILE A 124 5.60 10.39 -6.77
N ASN A 125 4.33 10.16 -7.08
CA ASN A 125 3.49 9.13 -6.46
C ASN A 125 3.43 9.18 -4.92
N ARG A 126 3.59 10.37 -4.32
CA ARG A 126 3.63 10.60 -2.87
C ARG A 126 4.84 9.98 -2.17
N GLY A 127 6.01 10.02 -2.80
CA GLY A 127 7.25 9.54 -2.20
C GLY A 127 7.58 10.18 -0.85
N ILE A 128 7.25 11.46 -0.63
CA ILE A 128 7.52 12.17 0.63
C ILE A 128 6.27 12.23 1.52
N SER A 129 5.09 12.57 0.98
CA SER A 129 3.84 12.68 1.78
C SER A 129 3.18 11.34 2.15
N GLY A 130 3.67 10.25 1.56
CA GLY A 130 3.21 8.89 1.80
C GLY A 130 2.08 8.45 0.86
N ALA A 131 2.33 7.39 0.09
CA ALA A 131 1.32 6.72 -0.73
C ALA A 131 0.40 5.87 0.15
N ILE A 132 -0.87 6.26 0.27
CA ILE A 132 -1.89 5.56 1.04
C ILE A 132 -2.18 4.18 0.44
N LEU A 133 -2.21 3.15 1.30
CA LEU A 133 -2.51 1.79 0.89
C LEU A 133 -4.03 1.57 0.75
N HIS A 134 -4.56 1.68 -0.47
CA HIS A 134 -6.01 1.56 -0.71
C HIS A 134 -6.48 0.14 -1.05
N ASN A 135 -5.85 -0.52 -2.03
CA ASN A 135 -6.31 -1.81 -2.57
C ASN A 135 -5.23 -2.88 -2.39
N TYR A 136 -5.64 -4.08 -1.96
CA TYR A 136 -4.75 -5.24 -1.85
C TYR A 136 -5.20 -6.39 -2.75
N ARG A 137 -4.24 -7.22 -3.13
CA ARG A 137 -4.46 -8.59 -3.60
C ARG A 137 -4.24 -9.53 -2.43
N LEU A 138 -5.20 -10.40 -2.15
CA LEU A 138 -4.97 -11.51 -1.22
C LEU A 138 -4.05 -12.54 -1.89
N LEU A 139 -2.99 -12.93 -1.19
CA LEU A 139 -2.14 -14.07 -1.56
C LEU A 139 -2.48 -15.25 -0.67
N GLU A 140 -3.09 -16.27 -1.26
CA GLU A 140 -3.37 -17.58 -0.65
C GLU A 140 -2.07 -18.39 -0.48
N ASN A 141 -1.18 -17.88 0.38
CA ASN A 141 -0.05 -18.61 0.93
C ASN A 141 -0.36 -19.01 2.38
N LYS A 142 0.54 -19.73 3.05
CA LYS A 142 0.37 -20.20 4.44
C LYS A 142 0.19 -19.08 5.50
N LEU A 143 0.28 -17.81 5.11
CA LEU A 143 0.27 -16.62 6.00
C LEU A 143 -0.82 -15.60 5.61
N GLU A 144 -1.66 -15.91 4.62
CA GLU A 144 -2.77 -15.06 4.12
C GLU A 144 -2.38 -13.58 3.96
N MET A 145 -1.36 -13.31 3.13
CA MET A 145 -0.83 -11.96 2.97
C MET A 145 -1.78 -11.05 2.16
N LYS A 146 -2.11 -9.88 2.72
CA LYS A 146 -2.73 -8.75 2.01
C LYS A 146 -1.62 -7.95 1.32
N LEU A 147 -1.40 -8.18 0.02
CA LEU A 147 -0.35 -7.51 -0.76
C LEU A 147 -0.88 -6.24 -1.44
N PHE A 148 -0.44 -5.10 -0.94
CA PHE A 148 -0.67 -3.78 -1.52
C PHE A 148 0.41 -3.43 -2.54
N THR A 149 0.05 -2.69 -3.59
CA THR A 149 1.00 -2.19 -4.59
C THR A 149 0.89 -0.68 -4.69
N VAL A 150 2.00 0.03 -4.54
CA VAL A 150 2.07 1.49 -4.70
C VAL A 150 2.68 1.88 -6.04
N GLY A 151 2.50 3.14 -6.43
CA GLY A 151 3.16 3.70 -7.61
C GLY A 151 4.69 3.71 -7.45
N PRO A 152 5.46 3.80 -8.55
CA PRO A 152 6.91 3.87 -8.47
C PRO A 152 7.36 5.15 -7.76
N PHE A 153 8.21 5.02 -6.75
CA PHE A 153 8.86 6.17 -6.11
C PHE A 153 10.13 6.57 -6.87
N VAL A 154 10.52 7.84 -6.71
CA VAL A 154 11.60 8.43 -7.50
C VAL A 154 12.49 9.30 -6.63
N PHE A 155 13.79 9.00 -6.64
CA PHE A 155 14.85 9.90 -6.21
C PHE A 155 15.35 10.76 -7.39
N SER A 156 15.91 11.93 -7.11
CA SER A 156 16.59 12.80 -8.07
C SER A 156 18.02 13.19 -7.62
N PRO A 157 18.90 13.59 -8.56
CA PRO A 157 20.22 14.15 -8.26
C PRO A 157 20.21 15.51 -7.57
N GLU A 158 19.10 16.24 -7.65
CA GLU A 158 18.93 17.57 -7.10
C GLU A 158 17.57 17.66 -6.38
N GLU A 159 17.46 18.54 -5.40
CA GLU A 159 16.21 18.80 -4.66
C GLU A 159 15.15 19.38 -5.61
N SER A 160 14.06 18.65 -5.83
CA SER A 160 12.94 19.15 -6.63
C SER A 160 12.20 20.25 -5.87
N GLN A 161 12.37 21.51 -6.28
CA GLN A 161 11.57 22.63 -5.78
C GLN A 161 10.12 22.60 -6.30
N ASP A 162 9.38 21.52 -6.02
CA ASP A 162 7.92 21.51 -6.19
C ASP A 162 7.24 22.22 -5.02
N LYS A 163 7.60 23.49 -4.82
CA LYS A 163 6.93 24.43 -3.92
C LYS A 163 5.70 25.03 -4.60
N SER A 164 4.85 24.16 -5.17
CA SER A 164 3.51 24.54 -5.62
C SER A 164 2.55 24.65 -4.43
N ILE A 165 2.89 25.48 -3.44
CA ILE A 165 1.86 26.11 -2.60
C ILE A 165 1.15 27.10 -3.53
N PRO A 166 -0.15 26.94 -3.82
CA PRO A 166 -0.88 27.95 -4.56
C PRO A 166 -0.93 29.18 -3.66
N ASN A 167 -0.27 30.26 -4.06
CA ASN A 167 -0.50 31.56 -3.42
C ASN A 167 -1.98 31.89 -3.60
N GLY A 168 -2.72 31.87 -2.49
CA GLY A 168 -4.11 32.29 -2.47
C GLY A 168 -4.22 33.76 -2.86
N TYR A 169 -5.12 34.02 -3.81
CA TYR A 169 -5.70 35.34 -4.07
C TYR A 169 -7.04 35.45 -3.34
#